data_AF-T1BIH8-F1
#
_entry.id   AF-T1BIH8-F1
#
_cell.length_a   1.000
_cell.length_b   1.000
_cell.length_c   1.000
_cell.angle_alpha   90.00
_cell.angle_beta   90.00
_cell.angle_gamma   90.00
#
_symmetry.space_group_name_H-M   'P 1'
#
loop_
_entity.id
_entity.type
_entity.pdbx_description
1 polymer ?
#
loop_
_entity_poly.entity_id
_entity_poly.type
_entity_poly.pdbx_seq_one_letter_code
_entity_poly.pdbx_strand_id
1 'polypeptide(L)'
;MGTRPRGGWLAALLDGRPIDLRRPIESSGHLAPLSFADRAGREILQHSAAHLVAKALVEAVPEALPTVGPPTDEGFFYDFDVRPLTPEDLDRVRANMRKSVAAREAFVRHEVTRAEAERRFATNPYKLRYLRDIPPGEPVSYYATGDWADLCRGPHVP
;
A
#
# COMPACT_ATOMS: atom_id res chain seq x y z
N MET A 1 -0.43 31.02 3.12
CA MET A 1 -1.43 29.95 3.33
C MET A 1 -1.60 29.24 1.99
N GLY A 2 -1.00 28.06 1.83
CA GLY A 2 -0.92 27.37 0.53
C GLY A 2 -2.30 26.92 0.07
N THR A 3 -2.66 27.25 -1.17
CA THR A 3 -3.91 26.79 -1.79
C THR A 3 -3.88 25.28 -1.95
N ARG A 4 -4.93 24.59 -1.48
CA ARG A 4 -5.08 23.13 -1.68
C ARG A 4 -5.03 22.83 -3.19
N PRO A 5 -4.12 21.97 -3.67
CA PRO A 5 -4.02 21.66 -5.09
C PRO A 5 -5.26 20.90 -5.56
N ARG A 6 -5.57 20.97 -6.85
CA ARG A 6 -6.58 20.10 -7.47
C ARG A 6 -6.14 18.64 -7.26
N GLY A 7 -7.02 17.80 -6.71
CA GLY A 7 -6.69 16.44 -6.29
C GLY A 7 -6.25 16.29 -4.83
N GLY A 8 -5.97 17.40 -4.12
CA GLY A 8 -5.59 17.40 -2.71
C GLY A 8 -4.16 16.91 -2.45
N TRP A 9 -3.84 16.80 -1.17
CA TRP A 9 -2.55 16.27 -0.71
C TRP A 9 -2.63 14.75 -0.62
N LEU A 10 -1.57 14.07 -1.02
CA LEU A 10 -1.46 12.61 -1.04
C LEU A 10 -0.69 12.09 0.18
N ALA A 11 0.30 12.85 0.63
CA ALA A 11 1.17 12.55 1.76
C ALA A 11 1.87 13.84 2.22
N ALA A 12 2.80 13.74 3.15
CA ALA A 12 3.73 14.80 3.48
C ALA A 12 5.17 14.27 3.53
N LEU A 13 6.14 15.18 3.57
CA LEU A 13 7.49 14.93 4.00
C LEU A 13 7.66 15.49 5.41
N LEU A 14 8.16 14.69 6.34
CA LEU A 14 8.68 15.14 7.63
C LEU A 14 10.20 15.05 7.60
N ASP A 15 10.88 16.19 7.63
CA ASP A 15 12.34 16.29 7.48
C ASP A 15 12.87 15.52 6.26
N GLY A 16 12.15 15.64 5.14
CA GLY A 16 12.49 14.99 3.87
C GLY A 16 12.06 13.52 3.75
N ARG A 17 11.44 12.93 4.79
CA ARG A 17 10.96 11.53 4.77
C ARG A 17 9.45 11.46 4.53
N PRO A 18 8.97 10.66 3.56
CA PRO A 18 7.53 10.48 3.33
C PRO A 18 6.77 9.97 4.55
N ILE A 19 5.61 10.58 4.81
CA ILE A 19 4.72 10.24 5.92
C ILE A 19 3.25 10.34 5.50
N ASP A 20 2.40 9.43 5.98
CA ASP A 20 0.96 9.46 5.74
C ASP A 20 0.32 10.72 6.36
N LEU A 21 -0.70 11.26 5.71
CA LEU A 21 -1.43 12.43 6.23
C LEU A 21 -2.17 12.15 7.54
N ARG A 22 -2.43 10.88 7.85
CA ARG A 22 -3.13 10.45 9.08
C ARG A 22 -2.18 9.99 10.17
N ARG A 23 -0.85 9.94 9.93
CA ARG A 23 0.11 9.48 10.93
C ARG A 23 0.38 10.60 11.96
N PRO A 24 0.31 10.31 13.27
CA PRO A 24 0.68 11.27 14.30
C PRO A 24 2.13 11.75 14.16
N ILE A 25 2.36 13.00 14.50
CA ILE A 25 3.70 13.60 14.54
C ILE A 25 4.20 13.49 15.98
N GLU A 26 5.21 12.67 16.19
CA GLU A 26 5.75 12.36 17.53
C GLU A 26 7.00 13.19 17.88
N SER A 27 7.58 13.86 16.89
CA SER A 27 8.75 14.73 17.06
C SER A 27 8.58 16.02 16.27
N SER A 28 9.17 17.11 16.75
CA SER A 28 9.24 18.36 15.99
C SER A 28 10.06 18.17 14.71
N GLY A 29 9.66 18.85 13.64
CA GLY A 29 10.34 18.79 12.34
C GLY A 29 9.66 19.69 11.31
N HIS A 30 10.21 19.72 10.10
CA HIS A 30 9.65 20.47 8.98
C HIS A 30 8.70 19.61 8.15
N LEU A 31 7.46 20.09 7.97
CA LEU A 31 6.46 19.45 7.11
C LEU A 31 6.39 20.14 5.76
N ALA A 32 6.48 19.35 4.69
CA ALA A 32 6.18 19.78 3.34
C ALA A 32 5.09 18.87 2.74
N PRO A 33 3.97 19.42 2.23
CA PRO A 33 2.90 18.59 1.69
C PRO A 33 3.30 18.03 0.31
N LEU A 34 2.84 16.81 0.00
CA LEU A 34 3.03 16.16 -1.31
C LEU A 34 1.70 16.08 -2.05
N SER A 35 1.72 16.40 -3.33
CA SER A 35 0.59 16.34 -4.26
C SER A 35 0.93 15.48 -5.47
N PHE A 36 -0.03 15.29 -6.37
CA PHE A 36 0.22 14.59 -7.64
C PHE A 36 1.22 15.33 -8.56
N ALA A 37 1.43 16.64 -8.35
CA ALA A 37 2.43 17.39 -9.11
C ALA A 37 3.88 16.97 -8.75
N ASP A 38 4.06 16.42 -7.55
CA ASP A 38 5.35 15.99 -7.03
C ASP A 38 5.66 14.55 -7.45
N ARG A 39 6.92 14.27 -7.80
CA ARG A 39 7.36 12.90 -8.15
C ARG A 39 7.02 11.91 -7.04
N ALA A 40 7.42 12.21 -5.81
CA ALA A 40 7.14 11.37 -4.65
C ALA A 40 5.62 11.17 -4.43
N GLY A 41 4.80 12.18 -4.71
CA GLY A 41 3.35 12.03 -4.63
C GLY A 41 2.78 11.06 -5.66
N ARG A 42 3.31 11.05 -6.89
CA ARG A 42 2.94 10.06 -7.92
C ARG A 42 3.37 8.65 -7.54
N GLU A 43 4.58 8.49 -7.00
CA GLU A 43 5.08 7.21 -6.52
C GLU A 43 4.19 6.64 -5.40
N ILE A 44 3.70 7.49 -4.49
CA ILE A 44 2.76 7.09 -3.42
C ILE A 44 1.38 6.69 -3.98
N LEU A 45 0.89 7.39 -5.00
CA LEU A 45 -0.34 6.99 -5.69
C LEU A 45 -0.17 5.65 -6.39
N GLN A 46 0.93 5.46 -7.11
CA GLN A 46 1.27 4.21 -7.80
C GLN A 46 1.39 3.04 -6.80
N HIS A 47 2.05 3.26 -5.66
CA HIS A 47 2.14 2.28 -4.58
C HIS A 47 0.76 1.89 -4.01
N SER A 48 -0.14 2.87 -3.85
CA SER A 48 -1.52 2.62 -3.43
C SER A 48 -2.32 1.86 -4.49
N ALA A 49 -2.09 2.15 -5.77
CA ALA A 49 -2.70 1.42 -6.87
C ALA A 49 -2.18 -0.03 -6.97
N ALA A 50 -0.91 -0.28 -6.64
CA ALA A 50 -0.34 -1.62 -6.54
C ALA A 50 -1.08 -2.47 -5.48
N HIS A 51 -1.31 -1.90 -4.28
CA HIS A 51 -2.12 -2.55 -3.24
C HIS A 51 -3.55 -2.84 -3.72
N LEU A 52 -4.16 -1.90 -4.44
CA LEU A 52 -5.50 -2.08 -4.98
C LEU A 52 -5.57 -3.24 -5.99
N VAL A 53 -4.55 -3.39 -6.85
CA VAL A 53 -4.44 -4.54 -7.76
C VAL A 53 -4.27 -5.83 -6.98
N ALA A 54 -3.44 -5.86 -5.93
CA ALA A 54 -3.25 -7.05 -5.11
C ALA A 54 -4.52 -7.48 -4.39
N LYS A 55 -5.24 -6.54 -3.76
CA LYS A 55 -6.57 -6.81 -3.19
C LYS A 55 -7.52 -7.38 -4.23
N ALA A 56 -7.64 -6.70 -5.38
CA ALA A 56 -8.56 -7.09 -6.43
C ALA A 56 -8.25 -8.47 -7.03
N LEU A 57 -6.97 -8.82 -7.16
CA LEU A 57 -6.55 -10.13 -7.64
C LEU A 57 -6.80 -11.23 -6.62
N VAL A 58 -6.54 -11.01 -5.33
CA VAL A 58 -6.87 -12.00 -4.29
C VAL A 58 -8.39 -12.21 -4.18
N GLU A 59 -9.20 -11.17 -4.35
CA GLU A 59 -10.67 -11.30 -4.42
C GLU A 59 -11.13 -12.09 -5.66
N ALA A 60 -10.40 -11.98 -6.78
CA ALA A 60 -10.71 -12.70 -8.01
C ALA A 60 -10.19 -14.15 -7.98
N VAL A 61 -8.98 -14.35 -7.49
CA VAL A 61 -8.20 -15.59 -7.55
C VAL A 61 -7.67 -15.86 -6.14
N PRO A 62 -8.48 -16.49 -5.26
CA PRO A 62 -8.17 -16.62 -3.83
C PRO A 62 -6.88 -17.39 -3.51
N GLU A 63 -6.40 -18.22 -4.44
CA GLU A 63 -5.12 -18.92 -4.33
C GLU A 63 -3.89 -18.04 -4.60
N ALA A 64 -4.08 -16.84 -5.16
CA ALA A 64 -2.97 -15.95 -5.50
C ALA A 64 -2.25 -15.47 -4.23
N LEU A 65 -0.93 -15.56 -4.22
CA LEU A 65 -0.10 -15.09 -3.11
C LEU A 65 0.65 -13.82 -3.54
N PRO A 66 0.24 -12.63 -3.06
CA PRO A 66 0.97 -11.39 -3.34
C PRO A 66 2.37 -11.45 -2.75
N THR A 67 3.37 -11.03 -3.52
CA THR A 67 4.76 -10.96 -3.08
C THR A 67 5.20 -9.50 -2.87
N VAL A 68 5.66 -8.81 -3.90
CA VAL A 68 6.17 -7.43 -3.88
C VAL A 68 5.52 -6.60 -4.98
N GLY A 69 5.24 -5.32 -4.71
CA GLY A 69 4.63 -4.42 -5.69
C GLY A 69 5.12 -2.99 -5.55
N PRO A 70 6.34 -2.68 -6.03
CA PRO A 70 6.89 -1.34 -5.95
C PRO A 70 6.28 -0.42 -7.03
N PRO A 71 6.24 0.90 -6.78
CA PRO A 71 6.05 1.86 -7.86
C PRO A 71 7.25 1.84 -8.83
N THR A 72 7.01 2.28 -10.07
CA THR A 72 8.04 2.41 -11.11
C THR A 72 7.90 3.78 -11.78
N ASP A 73 8.92 4.18 -12.54
CA ASP A 73 8.88 5.44 -13.31
C ASP A 73 7.70 5.48 -14.31
N GLU A 74 7.22 4.32 -14.78
CA GLU A 74 6.12 4.18 -15.74
C GLU A 74 4.77 3.83 -15.11
N GLY A 75 4.72 3.56 -13.80
CA GLY A 75 3.51 3.08 -13.13
C GLY A 75 3.84 2.28 -11.89
N PHE A 76 3.44 1.01 -11.88
CA PHE A 76 3.71 0.06 -10.83
C PHE A 76 3.53 -1.36 -11.38
N PHE A 77 4.05 -2.33 -10.66
CA PHE A 77 3.68 -3.73 -10.86
C PHE A 77 3.39 -4.37 -9.51
N TYR A 78 2.88 -5.60 -9.54
CA TYR A 78 2.78 -6.43 -8.36
C TYR A 78 3.01 -7.89 -8.79
N ASP A 79 3.97 -8.55 -8.16
CA ASP A 79 4.32 -9.95 -8.42
C ASP A 79 3.48 -10.89 -7.56
N PHE A 80 2.96 -11.95 -8.18
CA PHE A 80 2.15 -12.97 -7.51
C PHE A 80 2.69 -14.36 -7.82
N ASP A 81 2.68 -15.22 -6.80
CA ASP A 81 2.72 -16.66 -7.01
C ASP A 81 1.28 -17.14 -7.24
N VAL A 82 0.98 -17.49 -8.48
CA VAL A 82 -0.35 -17.81 -8.99
C VAL A 82 -0.23 -18.57 -10.31
N ARG A 83 -1.27 -19.34 -10.67
CA ARG A 83 -1.40 -19.87 -12.03
C ARG A 83 -1.43 -18.74 -13.08
N PRO A 84 -1.12 -19.02 -14.36
CA PRO A 84 -1.33 -18.05 -15.43
C PRO A 84 -2.75 -17.48 -15.40
N LEU A 85 -2.85 -16.15 -15.49
CA LEU A 85 -4.11 -15.43 -15.48
C LEU A 85 -4.77 -15.49 -16.85
N THR A 86 -6.08 -15.70 -16.85
CA THR A 86 -6.92 -15.64 -18.04
C THR A 86 -7.43 -14.21 -18.28
N PRO A 87 -7.89 -13.87 -19.50
CA PRO A 87 -8.57 -12.60 -19.73
C PRO A 87 -9.76 -12.35 -18.77
N GLU A 88 -10.50 -13.40 -18.43
CA GLU A 88 -11.63 -13.35 -17.51
C GLU A 88 -11.20 -13.01 -16.07
N ASP A 89 -10.06 -13.54 -15.61
CA ASP A 89 -9.48 -13.15 -14.33
C ASP A 89 -9.15 -11.65 -14.32
N LEU A 90 -8.55 -11.14 -15.40
CA LEU A 90 -8.20 -9.72 -15.53
C LEU A 90 -9.44 -8.81 -15.58
N ASP A 91 -10.54 -9.26 -16.18
CA ASP A 91 -11.81 -8.52 -16.16
C ASP A 91 -12.41 -8.45 -14.76
N ARG A 92 -12.34 -9.56 -14.01
CA ARG A 92 -12.76 -9.59 -12.59
C ARG A 92 -11.89 -8.68 -11.73
N VAL A 93 -10.56 -8.70 -11.93
CA VAL A 93 -9.62 -7.76 -11.26
C VAL A 93 -10.03 -6.32 -11.53
N ARG A 94 -10.23 -5.94 -12.80
CA ARG A 94 -10.65 -4.59 -13.17
C ARG A 94 -11.98 -4.19 -12.52
N ALA A 95 -12.95 -5.11 -12.45
CA ALA A 95 -14.23 -4.87 -11.80
C ALA A 95 -14.07 -4.66 -10.28
N ASN A 96 -13.28 -5.50 -9.60
CA ASN A 96 -13.00 -5.40 -8.17
C ASN A 96 -12.25 -4.11 -7.80
N MET A 97 -11.30 -3.68 -8.64
CA MET A 97 -10.63 -2.38 -8.47
C MET A 97 -11.62 -1.22 -8.57
N ARG A 98 -12.49 -1.22 -9.59
CA ARG A 98 -13.52 -0.17 -9.76
C ARG A 98 -14.47 -0.12 -8.57
N LYS A 99 -14.88 -1.28 -8.05
CA LYS A 99 -15.71 -1.39 -6.85
C LYS A 99 -15.02 -0.78 -5.63
N SER A 100 -13.76 -1.12 -5.39
CA SER A 100 -12.97 -0.63 -4.26
C SER A 100 -12.80 0.90 -4.33
N VAL A 101 -12.51 1.46 -5.51
CA VAL A 101 -12.44 2.92 -5.74
C VAL A 101 -13.80 3.58 -5.49
N ALA A 102 -14.89 3.00 -6.00
CA ALA A 102 -16.23 3.54 -5.79
C ALA A 102 -16.65 3.53 -4.32
N ALA A 103 -16.25 2.50 -3.57
CA ALA A 103 -16.46 2.39 -2.14
C ALA A 103 -15.62 3.37 -1.30
N ARG A 104 -14.58 3.98 -1.89
CA ARG A 104 -13.64 4.89 -1.21
C ARG A 104 -13.05 4.25 0.05
N GLU A 105 -12.66 2.98 -0.07
CA GLU A 105 -11.98 2.26 1.02
C GLU A 105 -10.70 3.01 1.41
N ALA A 106 -10.54 3.31 2.70
CA ALA A 106 -9.35 3.97 3.21
C ALA A 106 -8.19 2.99 3.31
N PHE A 107 -6.97 3.48 3.11
CA PHE A 107 -5.74 2.79 3.51
C PHE A 107 -5.47 3.09 4.97
N VAL A 108 -5.64 2.09 5.84
CA VAL A 108 -5.47 2.22 7.29
C VAL A 108 -4.18 1.55 7.71
N ARG A 109 -3.23 2.34 8.18
CA ARG A 109 -1.95 1.85 8.68
C ARG A 109 -2.10 1.24 10.08
N HIS A 110 -1.50 0.08 10.29
CA HIS A 110 -1.36 -0.55 11.60
C HIS A 110 0.11 -0.80 11.89
N GLU A 111 0.62 -0.28 13.00
CA GLU A 111 1.89 -0.73 13.59
C GLU A 111 1.61 -1.90 14.51
N VAL A 112 2.39 -2.97 14.37
CA VAL A 112 2.18 -4.21 15.12
C VAL A 112 3.50 -4.82 15.53
N THR A 113 3.44 -5.71 16.50
CA THR A 113 4.57 -6.58 16.81
C THR A 113 4.83 -7.55 15.67
N ARG A 114 6.07 -8.03 15.58
CA ARG A 114 6.45 -9.07 14.63
C ARG A 114 5.58 -10.33 14.76
N ALA A 115 5.30 -10.77 15.98
CA ALA A 115 4.47 -11.95 16.23
C ALA A 115 3.02 -11.77 15.75
N GLU A 116 2.45 -10.56 15.88
CA GLU A 116 1.13 -10.25 15.32
C GLU A 116 1.14 -10.26 13.79
N ALA A 117 2.18 -9.69 13.17
CA ALA A 117 2.33 -9.72 11.72
C ALA A 117 2.51 -11.15 11.19
N GLU A 118 3.32 -11.98 11.87
CA GLU A 118 3.50 -13.40 11.53
C GLU A 118 2.19 -14.17 11.60
N ARG A 119 1.35 -13.93 12.62
CA ARG A 119 0.02 -14.53 12.71
C ARG A 119 -0.90 -14.05 11.59
N ARG A 120 -0.89 -12.75 11.28
CA ARG A 120 -1.75 -12.17 10.25
C ARG A 120 -1.40 -12.69 8.84
N PHE A 121 -0.12 -12.85 8.55
CA PHE A 121 0.37 -13.27 7.24
C PHE A 121 0.82 -14.73 7.19
N ALA A 122 0.37 -15.55 8.14
CA ALA A 122 0.79 -16.95 8.30
C ALA A 122 0.57 -17.81 7.04
N THR A 123 -0.43 -17.46 6.22
CA THR A 123 -0.78 -18.18 4.99
C THR A 123 0.04 -17.75 3.77
N ASN A 124 0.83 -16.68 3.86
CA ASN A 124 1.64 -16.18 2.74
C ASN A 124 3.15 -16.30 3.06
N PRO A 125 3.84 -17.33 2.54
CA PRO A 125 5.25 -17.60 2.85
C PRO A 125 6.18 -16.46 2.42
N TYR A 126 5.83 -15.70 1.37
CA TYR A 126 6.62 -14.56 0.90
C TYR A 126 6.60 -13.43 1.93
N LYS A 127 5.44 -13.12 2.52
CA LYS A 127 5.32 -12.12 3.57
C LYS A 127 6.07 -12.53 4.85
N LEU A 128 6.03 -13.82 5.20
CA LEU A 128 6.83 -14.34 6.33
C LEU A 128 8.34 -14.21 6.09
N ARG A 129 8.80 -14.41 4.85
CA ARG A 129 10.20 -14.16 4.48
C ARG A 129 10.55 -12.69 4.64
N TYR A 130 9.75 -11.78 4.07
CA TYR A 130 10.02 -10.34 4.20
C TYR A 130 9.98 -9.86 5.64
N LEU A 131 9.11 -10.43 6.48
CA LEU A 131 9.14 -10.15 7.91
C LEU A 131 10.50 -10.51 8.49
N ARG A 132 11.04 -11.71 8.24
CA ARG A 132 12.36 -12.12 8.74
C ARG A 132 13.50 -11.19 8.32
N ASP A 133 13.39 -10.56 7.15
CA ASP A 133 14.38 -9.62 6.63
C ASP A 133 14.31 -8.23 7.31
N ILE A 134 13.23 -7.91 8.03
CA ILE A 134 13.14 -6.70 8.85
C ILE A 134 14.04 -6.87 10.09
N PRO A 135 15.02 -5.98 10.34
CA PRO A 135 15.90 -6.08 11.51
C PRO A 135 15.14 -6.08 12.85
N PRO A 136 15.69 -6.70 13.91
CA PRO A 136 15.15 -6.58 15.27
C PRO A 136 15.10 -5.10 15.71
N GLY A 137 14.00 -4.71 16.37
CA GLY A 137 13.81 -3.33 16.85
C GLY A 137 13.23 -2.35 15.80
N GLU A 138 13.21 -2.72 14.52
CA GLU A 138 12.54 -1.92 13.49
C GLU A 138 11.01 -2.09 13.56
N PRO A 139 10.24 -1.01 13.31
CA PRO A 139 8.79 -1.09 13.31
C PRO A 139 8.28 -1.99 12.18
N VAL A 140 7.28 -2.80 12.50
CA VAL A 140 6.54 -3.59 11.53
C VAL A 140 5.17 -2.96 11.35
N SER A 141 4.77 -2.77 10.09
CA SER A 141 3.46 -2.23 9.76
C SER A 141 2.82 -2.94 8.59
N TYR A 142 1.50 -2.85 8.53
CA TYR A 142 0.70 -3.23 7.37
C TYR A 142 -0.35 -2.16 7.09
N TYR A 143 -0.92 -2.19 5.88
CA TYR A 143 -2.06 -1.35 5.52
C TYR A 143 -3.26 -2.23 5.25
N ALA A 144 -4.37 -1.93 5.93
CA ALA A 144 -5.67 -2.52 5.65
C ALA A 144 -6.44 -1.65 4.62
N THR A 145 -7.15 -2.30 3.71
CA THR A 145 -8.03 -1.67 2.71
C THR A 145 -9.27 -2.56 2.59
N GLY A 146 -10.38 -2.11 3.18
CA GLY A 146 -11.52 -3.00 3.42
C GLY A 146 -11.11 -4.21 4.28
N ASP A 147 -11.45 -5.41 3.84
CA ASP A 147 -11.15 -6.66 4.56
C ASP A 147 -9.76 -7.25 4.23
N TRP A 148 -9.03 -6.63 3.30
CA TRP A 148 -7.71 -7.09 2.87
C TRP A 148 -6.59 -6.26 3.51
N ALA A 149 -5.40 -6.84 3.66
CA ALA A 149 -4.23 -6.10 4.12
C ALA A 149 -2.92 -6.57 3.49
N ASP A 150 -1.96 -5.65 3.45
CA ASP A 150 -0.61 -5.91 2.94
C ASP A 150 0.48 -5.46 3.90
N LEU A 151 1.53 -6.28 4.04
CA LEU A 151 2.74 -5.93 4.77
C LEU A 151 3.46 -4.81 4.03
N CYS A 152 3.52 -3.63 4.62
CA CYS A 152 4.02 -2.44 3.95
C CYS A 152 4.38 -1.34 4.95
N ARG A 153 5.44 -0.58 4.65
CA ARG A 153 5.83 0.63 5.41
C ARG A 153 5.01 1.86 5.01
N GLY A 154 4.57 1.91 3.74
CA GLY A 154 3.89 3.04 3.12
C GLY A 154 4.83 4.20 2.77
N PRO A 155 4.31 5.44 2.64
CA PRO A 155 2.92 5.84 2.90
C PRO A 155 1.94 5.43 1.78
N HIS A 156 0.64 5.59 2.06
CA HIS A 156 -0.46 5.43 1.11
C HIS A 156 -1.33 6.70 1.04
N VAL A 157 -2.14 6.79 -0.03
CA VAL A 157 -3.10 7.88 -0.22
C VAL A 157 -4.22 7.86 0.85
N PRO A 158 -4.79 9.02 1.22
CA PRO A 158 -5.64 9.18 2.41
C PRO A 158 -7.08 8.68 2.32
#